data_AF-A0A7S0R2H7-F1
#
_entry.id   AF-A0A7S0R2H7-F1
#
_cell.length_a   1.000
_cell.length_b   1.000
_cell.length_c   1.000
_cell.angle_alpha   90.00
_cell.angle_beta   90.00
_cell.angle_gamma   90.00
#
_symmetry.space_group_name_H-M   'P 1'
#
loop_
_entity.id
_entity.type
_entity.pdbx_description
1 polymer ?
#
loop_
_entity_poly.entity_id
_entity_poly.type
_entity_poly.pdbx_seq_one_letter_code
_entity_poly.pdbx_strand_id
1 'polypeptide(L)'
;GWGGRMKVAVTRGCIPLIIQDGIKVEWEEQLPVHDYAVRYPLWMAHKTDKLLHWYMRTGRVAKMQANLQCAWRMHWWHRPHGRAFEVTMCALKRRLLGKPGVIPVDWKACALDCGDGKWVPLKDTYNNV
;
A
#
# COMPACT_ATOMS: atom_id res chain seq x y z
N GLY A 1 -2.99 15.55 2.97
CA GLY A 1 -1.90 16.47 2.56
C GLY A 1 -0.65 15.65 2.33
N TRP A 2 0.28 16.13 1.50
CA TRP A 2 1.49 15.36 1.18
C TRP A 2 2.52 15.46 2.30
N GLY A 3 2.77 14.35 2.99
CA GLY A 3 3.70 14.30 4.12
C GLY A 3 4.82 13.28 3.88
N GLY A 4 6.06 13.75 3.78
CA GLY A 4 7.23 12.86 3.59
C GLY A 4 7.42 11.84 4.71
N ARG A 5 6.88 12.09 5.92
CA ARG A 5 6.91 11.18 7.06
C ARG A 5 6.29 9.81 6.75
N MET A 6 5.20 9.78 5.97
CA MET A 6 4.58 8.52 5.56
C MET A 6 5.54 7.73 4.66
N LYS A 7 6.14 8.39 3.65
CA LYS A 7 7.11 7.74 2.75
C LYS A 7 8.28 7.15 3.52
N VAL A 8 8.85 7.91 4.45
CA VAL A 8 9.98 7.45 5.27
C VAL A 8 9.58 6.27 6.16
N ALA A 9 8.36 6.26 6.70
CA ALA A 9 7.87 5.13 7.48
C ALA A 9 7.66 3.88 6.62
N VAL A 10 7.08 4.05 5.43
CA VAL A 10 6.87 2.97 4.46
C VAL A 10 8.20 2.36 4.01
N THR A 11 9.20 3.18 3.66
CA THR A 11 10.49 2.69 3.15
C THR A 11 11.30 1.96 4.20
N ARG A 12 11.09 2.25 5.49
CA ARG A 12 11.74 1.50 6.57
C ARG A 12 11.10 0.13 6.80
N GLY A 13 9.85 -0.10 6.43
CA GLY A 13 9.20 -1.41 6.42
C GLY A 13 9.00 -2.10 7.80
N CYS A 14 9.62 -1.60 8.87
CA CYS A 14 9.62 -2.24 10.19
C CYS A 14 8.35 -1.97 11.01
N ILE A 15 7.62 -0.89 10.72
CA ILE A 15 6.47 -0.46 11.52
C ILE A 15 5.27 -0.30 10.58
N PRO A 16 4.14 -1.01 10.80
CA PRO A 16 2.93 -0.76 10.03
C PRO A 16 2.52 0.71 10.18
N LEU A 17 2.07 1.32 9.10
CA LEU A 17 1.71 2.74 9.14
C LEU A 17 0.53 2.94 10.07
N ILE A 18 0.58 3.99 10.89
CA ILE A 18 -0.54 4.39 11.73
C ILE A 18 -1.04 5.73 11.20
N ILE A 19 -2.28 5.75 10.70
CA ILE A 19 -2.85 6.90 10.01
C ILE A 19 -4.17 7.26 10.69
N GLN A 20 -4.35 8.53 11.01
CA GLN A 20 -5.62 9.04 11.52
C GLN A 20 -6.64 9.16 10.38
N ASP A 21 -7.90 8.85 10.64
CA ASP A 21 -8.98 9.10 9.67
C ASP A 21 -9.13 10.59 9.37
N GLY A 22 -9.58 10.88 8.14
CA GLY A 22 -9.67 12.25 7.60
C GLY A 22 -8.35 12.79 7.06
N ILE A 23 -7.20 12.13 7.33
CA ILE A 23 -5.93 12.47 6.69
C ILE A 23 -5.82 11.72 5.36
N LYS A 24 -6.00 12.45 4.26
CA LYS A 24 -5.71 11.92 2.91
C LYS A 24 -4.22 11.70 2.72
N VAL A 25 -3.84 10.47 2.38
CA VAL A 25 -2.48 10.09 1.99
C VAL A 25 -2.33 10.00 0.48
N GLU A 26 -1.09 9.89 0.02
CA GLU A 26 -0.79 9.79 -1.42
C GLU A 26 -1.36 8.50 -2.02
N TRP A 27 -2.00 8.63 -3.18
CA TRP A 27 -2.58 7.52 -3.96
C TRP A 27 -3.51 6.61 -3.16
N GLU A 28 -4.16 7.13 -2.12
CA GLU A 28 -5.00 6.36 -1.20
C GLU A 28 -6.16 5.62 -1.89
N GLU A 29 -6.68 6.17 -2.98
CA GLU A 29 -7.77 5.57 -3.75
C GLU A 29 -7.30 4.41 -4.65
N GLN A 30 -6.02 4.39 -5.02
CA GLN A 30 -5.44 3.41 -5.93
C GLN A 30 -4.64 2.34 -5.18
N LEU A 31 -3.94 2.72 -4.12
CA LEU A 31 -3.12 1.84 -3.32
C LEU A 31 -3.98 1.13 -2.26
N PRO A 32 -3.75 -0.17 -2.01
CA PRO A 32 -4.43 -0.91 -0.95
C PRO A 32 -3.84 -0.56 0.43
N VAL A 33 -3.96 0.71 0.84
CA VAL A 33 -3.32 1.23 2.07
C VAL A 33 -3.75 0.44 3.31
N HIS A 34 -4.98 -0.05 3.36
CA HIS A 34 -5.51 -0.87 4.46
C HIS A 34 -4.78 -2.21 4.67
N ASP A 35 -4.06 -2.70 3.67
CA ASP A 35 -3.32 -3.96 3.77
C ASP A 35 -2.01 -3.82 4.55
N TYR A 36 -1.50 -2.60 4.69
CA TYR A 36 -0.21 -2.32 5.35
C TYR A 36 -0.25 -1.11 6.30
N ALA A 37 -1.42 -0.52 6.50
CA ALA A 37 -1.65 0.58 7.42
C ALA A 37 -2.85 0.31 8.34
N VAL A 38 -2.71 0.70 9.61
CA VAL A 38 -3.79 0.83 10.57
C VAL A 38 -4.38 2.22 10.44
N ARG A 39 -5.71 2.28 10.30
CA ARG A 39 -6.46 3.53 10.35
C ARG A 39 -7.40 3.56 11.55
N TYR A 40 -7.49 4.72 12.19
CA TYR A 40 -8.46 4.94 13.25
C TYR A 40 -8.88 6.42 13.36
N PRO A 41 -10.08 6.71 13.84
CA PRO A 41 -10.56 8.07 13.94
C PRO A 41 -9.91 8.81 15.11
N LEU A 42 -9.72 10.13 14.99
CA LEU A 42 -9.02 10.95 15.99
C LEU A 42 -9.54 10.76 17.42
N TRP A 43 -10.86 10.63 17.59
CA TRP A 43 -11.47 10.43 18.90
C TRP A 43 -11.08 9.10 19.56
N MET A 44 -10.58 8.12 18.81
CA MET A 44 -10.00 6.86 19.33
C MET A 44 -8.50 6.97 19.66
N ALA A 45 -7.84 8.12 19.44
CA ALA A 45 -6.40 8.26 19.67
C ALA A 45 -5.98 7.94 21.12
N HIS A 46 -6.84 8.20 22.10
CA HIS A 46 -6.60 7.84 23.50
C HIS A 46 -6.64 6.32 23.79
N LYS A 47 -7.10 5.51 22.83
CA LYS A 47 -7.13 4.03 22.90
C LYS A 47 -6.08 3.39 21.99
N THR A 48 -5.11 4.17 21.51
CA THR A 48 -4.09 3.68 20.56
C THR A 48 -3.32 2.49 21.15
N ASP A 49 -3.00 2.51 22.44
CA ASP A 49 -2.39 1.41 23.17
C ASP A 49 -3.20 0.10 23.07
N LYS A 50 -4.51 0.16 23.31
CA LYS A 50 -5.42 -1.00 23.25
C LYS A 50 -5.55 -1.52 21.83
N LEU A 51 -5.63 -0.60 20.87
CA LEU A 51 -5.70 -0.92 19.45
C LEU A 51 -4.44 -1.67 19.00
N LEU A 52 -3.26 -1.13 19.31
CA LEU A 52 -1.98 -1.74 18.97
C LEU A 52 -1.82 -3.13 19.60
N HIS A 53 -2.17 -3.29 20.89
CA HIS A 53 -2.17 -4.60 21.54
C HIS A 53 -3.10 -5.60 20.84
N TRP A 54 -4.29 -5.17 20.42
CA TRP A 54 -5.23 -6.02 19.70
C TRP A 54 -4.67 -6.45 18.33
N TYR A 55 -4.07 -5.53 17.57
CA TYR A 55 -3.43 -5.85 16.29
C TYR A 55 -2.24 -6.80 16.45
N MET A 56 -1.47 -6.66 17.53
CA MET A 56 -0.36 -7.57 17.85
C MET A 56 -0.88 -8.98 18.17
N ARG A 57 -1.88 -9.10 19.06
CA ARG A 57 -2.47 -10.39 19.45
C ARG A 57 -3.11 -11.15 18.29
N THR A 58 -3.70 -10.44 17.34
CA THR A 58 -4.34 -11.04 16.16
C THR A 58 -3.35 -11.45 15.06
N GLY A 59 -2.05 -11.16 15.22
CA GLY A 59 -1.04 -11.41 14.19
C GLY A 59 -1.15 -10.49 12.97
N ARG A 60 -2.08 -9.52 12.98
CA ARG A 60 -2.28 -8.58 11.87
C ARG A 60 -1.06 -7.69 11.64
N VAL A 61 -0.33 -7.33 12.70
CA VAL A 61 0.92 -6.56 12.59
C VAL A 61 1.94 -7.28 11.72
N ALA A 62 2.17 -8.57 11.96
CA ALA A 62 3.12 -9.36 11.18
C ALA A 62 2.74 -9.43 9.70
N LYS A 63 1.43 -9.58 9.41
CA LYS A 63 0.92 -9.54 8.02
C LYS A 63 1.15 -8.17 7.37
N MET A 64 0.85 -7.08 8.06
CA MET A 64 1.06 -5.72 7.54
C MET A 64 2.55 -5.42 7.30
N GLN A 65 3.42 -5.85 8.22
CA GLN A 65 4.88 -5.73 8.06
C GLN A 65 5.40 -6.54 6.87
N ALA A 66 4.87 -7.76 6.66
CA ALA A 66 5.19 -8.55 5.48
C ALA A 66 4.75 -7.85 4.19
N ASN A 67 3.55 -7.28 4.16
CA ASN A 67 3.04 -6.54 3.01
C ASN A 67 3.88 -5.29 2.70
N LEU A 68 4.39 -4.61 3.74
CA LEU A 68 5.28 -3.46 3.58
C LEU A 68 6.54 -3.77 2.76
N GLN A 69 7.05 -5.01 2.80
CA GLN A 69 8.22 -5.45 2.01
C GLN A 69 8.01 -5.31 0.50
N CYS A 70 6.76 -5.34 0.03
CA CYS A 70 6.40 -5.02 -1.35
C CYS A 70 5.90 -3.58 -1.51
N ALA A 71 5.07 -3.12 -0.56
CA ALA A 71 4.34 -1.85 -0.69
C ALA A 71 5.25 -0.64 -0.87
N TRP A 72 6.44 -0.65 -0.27
CA TRP A 72 7.35 0.50 -0.32
C TRP A 72 7.77 0.90 -1.73
N ARG A 73 7.87 -0.06 -2.65
CA ARG A 73 8.22 0.20 -4.06
C ARG A 73 7.18 1.05 -4.78
N MET A 74 5.92 0.99 -4.33
CA MET A 74 4.83 1.81 -4.88
C MET A 74 4.92 3.27 -4.42
N HIS A 75 5.49 3.51 -3.23
CA HIS A 75 5.62 4.84 -2.62
C HIS A 75 6.94 5.56 -2.96
N TRP A 76 7.99 4.82 -3.30
CA TRP A 76 9.31 5.37 -3.56
C TRP A 76 9.51 5.75 -5.03
N TRP A 77 10.02 6.97 -5.26
CA TRP A 77 10.20 7.56 -6.58
C TRP A 77 11.69 7.53 -6.91
N HIS A 78 12.16 6.42 -7.47
CA HIS A 78 13.54 6.35 -7.97
C HIS A 78 13.68 6.88 -9.41
N ARG A 79 12.56 7.12 -10.10
CA ARG A 79 12.45 7.69 -11.45
C ARG A 79 11.31 8.72 -11.50
N PRO A 80 11.24 9.61 -12.52
CA PRO A 80 10.14 10.56 -12.68
C PRO A 80 8.75 9.91 -12.78
N HIS A 81 8.68 8.61 -13.10
CA HIS A 81 7.48 7.80 -12.98
C HIS A 81 7.55 6.94 -11.71
N GLY A 82 6.85 7.34 -10.65
CA GLY A 82 6.68 6.50 -9.46
C GLY A 82 5.80 5.30 -9.76
N ARG A 83 6.04 4.14 -9.14
CA ARG A 83 5.28 2.92 -9.42
C ARG A 83 3.81 2.97 -8.96
N ALA A 84 3.42 3.97 -8.17
CA ALA A 84 2.01 4.29 -7.98
C ALA A 84 1.27 4.60 -9.30
N PHE A 85 1.97 5.07 -10.34
CA PHE A 85 1.39 5.17 -11.68
C PHE A 85 1.16 3.81 -12.33
N GLU A 86 2.03 2.81 -12.13
CA GLU A 86 1.80 1.43 -12.62
C GLU A 86 0.50 0.87 -12.04
N VAL A 87 0.28 1.09 -10.74
CA VAL A 87 -0.97 0.77 -10.05
C VAL A 87 -2.14 1.47 -10.75
N THR A 88 -2.05 2.78 -10.97
CA THR A 88 -3.12 3.54 -11.64
C THR A 88 -3.41 3.04 -13.06
N MET A 89 -2.39 2.74 -13.85
CA MET A 89 -2.54 2.17 -15.19
C MET A 89 -3.20 0.79 -15.14
N CYS A 90 -2.86 -0.03 -14.14
CA CYS A 90 -3.53 -1.32 -13.91
C CYS A 90 -4.99 -1.16 -13.49
N ALA A 91 -5.33 -0.19 -12.63
CA ALA A 91 -6.74 0.12 -12.32
C ALA A 91 -7.52 0.51 -13.58
N LEU A 92 -6.95 1.36 -14.43
CA LEU A 92 -7.58 1.78 -15.69
C LEU A 92 -7.77 0.60 -16.65
N LYS A 93 -6.75 -0.24 -16.81
CA LYS A 93 -6.83 -1.46 -17.64
C LYS A 93 -7.91 -2.43 -17.12
N ARG A 94 -8.01 -2.63 -15.81
CA ARG A 94 -9.07 -3.46 -15.21
C ARG A 94 -10.46 -2.91 -15.54
N ARG A 95 -10.66 -1.59 -15.41
CA ARG A 95 -11.93 -0.93 -15.75
C ARG A 95 -12.28 -1.11 -17.23
N LEU A 96 -11.29 -0.99 -18.13
CA LEU A 96 -11.47 -1.24 -19.57
C LEU A 96 -11.92 -2.69 -19.85
N LEU A 97 -11.42 -3.65 -19.07
CA LEU A 97 -11.78 -5.06 -19.15
C LEU A 97 -13.06 -5.43 -18.38
N GLY A 98 -13.83 -4.45 -17.89
CA GLY A 98 -15.06 -4.68 -17.13
C GLY A 98 -14.84 -5.23 -15.71
N LYS A 99 -13.62 -5.18 -15.20
CA LYS A 99 -13.27 -5.64 -13.84
C LYS A 99 -13.28 -4.48 -12.83
N PRO A 100 -13.45 -4.76 -11.52
CA PRO A 100 -13.35 -3.73 -10.48
C PRO A 100 -11.99 -3.02 -10.53
N GLY A 101 -12.01 -1.69 -10.37
CA GLY A 101 -10.79 -0.86 -10.36
C GLY A 101 -9.89 -1.03 -9.13
N VAL A 102 -10.35 -1.79 -8.12
CA VAL A 102 -9.52 -2.24 -7.00
C VAL A 102 -8.52 -3.27 -7.52
N ILE A 103 -7.24 -3.06 -7.25
CA ILE A 103 -6.17 -3.91 -7.77
C ILE A 103 -5.83 -4.98 -6.74
N PRO A 104 -5.96 -6.27 -7.08
CA PRO A 104 -5.42 -7.34 -6.27
C PRO A 104 -3.89 -7.26 -6.31
N VAL A 105 -3.27 -7.19 -5.14
CA VAL A 105 -1.82 -7.28 -4.99
C VAL A 105 -1.48 -8.63 -4.41
N ASP A 106 -0.63 -9.39 -5.11
CA ASP A 106 0.03 -10.55 -4.52
C ASP A 106 1.21 -10.06 -3.69
N TRP A 107 1.00 -9.98 -2.38
CA TRP A 107 2.02 -9.57 -1.41
C TRP A 107 3.16 -10.57 -1.22
N LYS A 108 3.01 -11.83 -1.65
CA LYS A 108 4.08 -12.84 -1.58
C LYS A 108 4.98 -12.75 -2.82
N ALA A 109 4.37 -12.63 -3.99
CA ALA A 109 5.10 -12.47 -5.25
C ALA A 109 5.55 -11.03 -5.53
N CYS A 110 5.08 -10.07 -4.73
CA CYS A 110 5.16 -8.63 -5.00
C CYS A 110 4.71 -8.34 -6.44
N ALA A 111 3.46 -8.62 -6.79
CA ALA A 111 2.95 -8.43 -8.14
C ALA A 111 1.52 -7.91 -8.18
N LEU A 112 1.16 -7.22 -9.27
CA LEU A 112 -0.17 -6.66 -9.52
C LEU A 112 -0.93 -7.50 -10.54
N ASP A 113 -2.21 -7.77 -10.29
CA ASP A 113 -3.14 -8.31 -11.30
C ASP A 113 -3.89 -7.18 -12.00
N CYS A 114 -3.50 -6.90 -13.24
CA CYS A 114 -4.09 -5.83 -14.05
C CYS A 114 -5.31 -6.31 -14.88
N GLY A 115 -5.77 -7.54 -14.64
CA GLY A 115 -7.02 -8.07 -15.19
C GLY A 115 -6.87 -8.87 -16.47
N ASP A 116 -5.70 -8.94 -17.10
CA ASP A 116 -5.42 -9.68 -18.33
C ASP A 116 -4.81 -11.07 -18.08
N GLY A 117 -4.84 -11.56 -16.84
CA GLY A 117 -4.25 -12.85 -16.46
C GLY A 117 -2.72 -12.83 -16.39
N LYS A 118 -2.09 -11.66 -16.59
CA LYS A 118 -0.66 -11.44 -16.45
C LYS A 118 -0.37 -10.69 -15.15
N TRP A 119 0.58 -11.21 -14.39
CA TRP A 119 1.08 -10.57 -13.18
C TRP A 119 2.20 -9.58 -13.52
N VAL A 120 2.03 -8.32 -13.12
CA VAL A 120 3.04 -7.28 -13.28
C VAL A 120 3.92 -7.25 -12.02
N PRO A 121 5.20 -7.62 -12.10
CA PRO A 121 6.06 -7.68 -10.91
C PRO A 121 6.42 -6.28 -10.41
N LEU A 122 6.23 -6.06 -9.11
CA LEU A 122 6.77 -4.94 -8.33
C LEU A 122 8.23 -5.25 -7.93
N LYS A 123 9.09 -5.54 -8.90
CA LYS A 123 10.54 -5.72 -8.69
C LYS A 123 11.29 -4.46 -9.10
N ASP A 124 12.44 -4.20 -8.49
CA ASP A 124 13.39 -3.19 -8.94
C ASP A 124 14.11 -3.68 -10.21
N THR A 125 13.37 -3.83 -11.32
CA THR A 125 13.96 -4.11 -12.61
C THR A 125 14.47 -2.81 -13.22
N TYR A 126 15.75 -2.78 -13.56
CA TYR A 126 16.39 -1.66 -14.28
C TYR A 126 15.82 -1.45 -15.68
N ASN A 127 15.13 -2.45 -16.23
CA ASN A 127 14.43 -2.41 -17.49
C ASN A 127 12.95 -2.71 -17.24
N ASN A 128 12.08 -1.82 -17.70
CA ASN A 128 10.70 -2.07 -18.14
C ASN A 128 10.09 -0.72 -18.57
N VAL A 129 10.70 -0.12 -19.59
CA VAL A 129 10.00 0.38 -20.78
C VAL A 129 10.83 -0.08 -21.97
#